data_AF-A0AAD0GUN4-F1
#
_entry.id   AF-A0AAD0GUN4-F1
#
_cell.length_a   1.000
_cell.length_b   1.000
_cell.length_c   1.000
_cell.angle_alpha   90.00
_cell.angle_beta   90.00
_cell.angle_gamma   90.00
#
_symmetry.space_group_name_H-M   'P 1'
#
loop_
_entity.id
_entity.type
_entity.pdbx_description
1 polymer ?
#
loop_
_entity_poly.entity_id
_entity_poly.type
_entity_poly.pdbx_seq_one_letter_code
_entity_poly.pdbx_strand_id
1 'polypeptide(L)' 'MSTSAPSSIMATKVEESIKRRFDAAMRARGTTTSAMLREAIYRYLNELDAGEEHPQFRLELDSAVERGK' A
#
# COMPACT_ATOMS: atom_id res chain seq x y z
N MET A 1 1.62 19.30 -21.47
CA MET A 1 1.14 19.75 -20.15
C MET A 1 0.55 18.54 -19.44
N SER A 2 1.24 17.97 -18.45
CA SER A 2 0.71 16.83 -17.70
C SER A 2 -0.41 17.33 -16.78
N THR A 3 -1.66 17.09 -17.15
CA THR A 3 -2.81 17.34 -16.28
C THR A 3 -2.76 16.31 -15.14
N SER A 4 -2.08 16.65 -14.04
CA SER A 4 -2.23 15.91 -12.79
C SER A 4 -3.71 15.97 -12.42
N ALA A 5 -4.41 14.84 -12.49
CA ALA A 5 -5.76 14.74 -11.96
C ALA A 5 -5.78 15.22 -10.49
N PRO A 6 -6.86 15.87 -10.04
CA PRO A 6 -6.94 16.36 -8.67
C PRO A 6 -6.82 15.20 -7.69
N SER A 7 -5.86 15.28 -6.77
CA SER A 7 -5.68 14.30 -5.70
C SER A 7 -6.69 14.56 -4.57
N SER A 8 -7.33 13.50 -4.08
CA SER A 8 -8.18 13.55 -2.88
C SER A 8 -7.49 12.88 -1.70
N ILE A 9 -7.78 13.35 -0.48
CA ILE A 9 -7.26 12.78 0.77
C ILE A 9 -8.23 11.71 1.27
N MET A 10 -7.71 10.53 1.60
CA MET A 10 -8.41 9.49 2.32
C MET A 10 -7.78 9.32 3.71
N ALA A 11 -8.61 9.24 4.74
CA ALA A 11 -8.18 9.04 6.12
C ALA A 11 -9.00 7.95 6.81
N THR A 12 -8.33 7.12 7.61
CA THR A 12 -8.96 6.04 8.39
C THR A 12 -8.44 6.10 9.82
N LYS A 13 -9.32 5.87 10.79
CA LYS A 13 -8.94 5.77 12.21
C LYS A 13 -8.27 4.43 12.47
N VAL A 14 -7.11 4.47 13.10
CA VAL A 14 -6.35 3.31 13.56
C VAL A 14 -5.72 3.63 14.91
N GLU A 15 -5.44 2.61 15.72
CA GLU A 15 -4.71 2.81 16.97
C GLU A 15 -3.31 3.40 16.70
N GLU A 16 -2.86 4.29 17.57
CA GLU A 16 -1.56 4.96 17.41
C GLU A 16 -0.39 3.95 17.42
N SER A 17 -0.48 2.93 18.27
CA SER A 17 0.51 1.85 18.36
C SER A 17 0.65 1.10 17.03
N ILE A 18 -0.47 0.78 16.38
CA ILE A 18 -0.53 0.12 15.08
C ILE A 18 0.03 1.03 14.00
N LYS A 19 -0.38 2.30 13.98
CA LYS A 19 0.11 3.29 13.02
C LYS A 19 1.64 3.42 13.09
N ARG A 20 2.20 3.58 14.29
CA ARG A 20 3.65 3.69 14.49
C ARG A 20 4.41 2.47 13.98
N ARG A 21 3.91 1.27 14.28
CA ARG A 21 4.51 0.00 13.81
C ARG A 21 4.46 -0.10 12.29
N PHE A 22 3.33 0.25 11.68
CA PHE A 22 3.17 0.19 10.23
C PHE A 22 4.06 1.21 9.51
N ASP A 23 4.09 2.46 9.98
CA ASP A 23 4.97 3.51 9.44
C ASP A 23 6.44 3.12 9.53
N ALA A 24 6.88 2.53 10.65
CA ALA A 24 8.25 2.04 10.81
C ALA A 24 8.58 0.93 9.79
N ALA A 25 7.66 -0.01 9.57
CA ALA A 25 7.83 -1.06 8.58
C ALA A 25 7.92 -0.50 7.14
N MET A 26 7.11 0.51 6.81
CA MET A 26 7.16 1.17 5.50
C MET A 26 8.48 1.94 5.31
N ARG A 27 8.91 2.66 6.35
CA ARG A 27 10.17 3.42 6.32
C ARG A 27 11.38 2.50 6.14
N ALA A 28 11.40 1.34 6.80
CA ALA A 28 12.46 0.34 6.64
C ALA A 28 12.57 -0.18 5.19
N ARG A 29 11.49 -0.08 4.40
CA ARG A 29 11.42 -0.45 2.98
C ARG A 29 11.72 0.72 2.03
N GLY A 30 11.95 1.92 2.55
CA GLY A 30 12.14 3.12 1.74
C GLY A 30 10.85 3.67 1.11
N THR A 31 9.68 3.29 1.63
CA THR A 31 8.37 3.78 1.15
C THR A 31 7.57 4.47 2.26
N THR A 32 6.36 4.95 1.92
CA THR A 32 5.41 5.55 2.86
C THR A 32 4.12 4.76 2.91
N THR A 33 3.40 4.84 4.03
CA THR A 33 2.06 4.25 4.20
C THR A 33 1.11 4.64 3.07
N SER A 34 1.10 5.92 2.67
CA SER A 34 0.24 6.40 1.58
C SER A 34 0.64 5.87 0.20
N ALA A 35 1.94 5.69 -0.06
CA ALA A 35 2.40 5.10 -1.32
C ALA A 35 2.01 3.62 -1.40
N MET A 36 2.28 2.86 -0.34
CA MET A 36 1.93 1.44 -0.26
C MET A 36 0.42 1.20 -0.42
N LEU A 37 -0.41 1.96 0.30
CA LEU A 37 -1.86 1.82 0.20
C LEU A 37 -2.39 2.20 -1.18
N ARG A 38 -1.81 3.24 -1.80
CA ARG A 38 -2.19 3.66 -3.15
C ARG A 38 -1.90 2.57 -4.19
N GLU A 39 -0.72 1.95 -4.12
CA GLU A 39 -0.36 0.85 -5.02
C GLU A 39 -1.29 -0.35 -4.85
N ALA A 40 -1.61 -0.73 -3.61
CA ALA A 40 -2.55 -1.81 -3.33
C ALA A 40 -3.97 -1.53 -3.87
N ILE A 41 -4.45 -0.28 -3.73
CA ILE A 41 -5.74 0.15 -4.30
C ILE A 41 -5.71 0.04 -5.83
N TYR A 42 -4.67 0.54 -6.49
CA TYR A 42 -4.57 0.49 -7.94
C TYR A 42 -4.48 -0.94 -8.46
N ARG A 43 -3.73 -1.82 -7.80
CA ARG A 43 -3.67 -3.23 -8.18
C ARG A 43 -5.04 -3.89 -8.05
N TYR A 44 -5.71 -3.71 -6.92
CA TYR A 44 -7.04 -4.25 -6.69
C TYR A 44 -8.05 -3.80 -7.76
N LEU A 45 -8.05 -2.51 -8.12
CA LEU A 45 -8.94 -1.99 -9.16
C LEU A 45 -8.61 -2.55 -10.54
N ASN A 46 -7.31 -2.71 -10.87
CA ASN A 46 -6.91 -3.34 -12.12
C ASN A 46 -7.34 -4.82 -12.21
N GLU A 47 -7.23 -5.59 -11.11
CA GLU A 47 -7.72 -6.98 -11.04
C GLU A 47 -9.25 -7.03 -11.23
N LEU A 48 -9.97 -6.10 -10.60
CA LEU A 48 -11.41 -5.96 -10.76
C LEU A 48 -11.81 -5.62 -12.21
N ASP A 49 -11.13 -4.66 -12.83
CA ASP A 49 -11.39 -4.22 -14.20
C ASP A 49 -11.02 -5.30 -15.23
N ALA A 50 -10.06 -6.17 -14.90
CA ALA A 50 -9.70 -7.34 -15.72
C ALA A 50 -10.69 -8.51 -15.62
N GLY A 51 -11.68 -8.42 -14.72
CA GLY A 51 -12.69 -9.45 -14.52
C GLY A 51 -12.21 -10.67 -13.72
N GLU A 52 -11.22 -10.50 -12.85
CA GLU A 52 -10.85 -11.57 -11.91
C GLU A 52 -12.02 -11.89 -10.97
N GLU A 53 -12.33 -13.17 -10.74
CA GLU A 53 -13.46 -13.59 -9.90
C GLU A 53 -13.30 -13.18 -8.43
N HIS A 54 -12.06 -13.09 -7.95
CA HIS A 54 -11.72 -12.85 -6.54
C HIS A 54 -10.52 -11.89 -6.37
N PRO A 55 -10.65 -10.61 -6.75
CA PRO A 55 -9.58 -9.63 -6.60
C PRO A 55 -9.23 -9.47 -5.11
N GLN A 56 -7.94 -9.27 -4.80
CA GLN A 56 -7.47 -9.22 -3.41
C GLN A 56 -6.74 -7.92 -3.09
N PHE A 57 -7.11 -7.32 -1.96
CA PHE A 57 -6.35 -6.21 -1.41
C PHE A 57 -5.05 -6.73 -0.78
N ARG A 58 -3.97 -6.71 -1.55
CA ARG A 58 -2.66 -7.24 -1.13
C ARG A 58 -1.68 -6.13 -0.82
N LEU A 59 -1.09 -6.20 0.37
CA LEU A 59 0.09 -5.45 0.72
C LEU A 59 1.29 -6.37 0.52
N GLU A 60 1.94 -6.31 -0.64
CA GLU A 60 3.16 -7.07 -0.85
C GLU A 60 4.27 -6.48 -0.01
N LEU A 61 4.46 -7.12 1.12
CA LEU A 61 5.53 -6.84 2.04
C LEU A 61 6.68 -7.76 1.65
N ASP A 62 7.53 -7.36 0.69
CA ASP A 62 8.82 -8.03 0.41
C ASP A 62 9.38 -8.60 1.71
N SER A 63 9.54 -9.91 1.75
CA SER A 63 10.09 -10.58 2.91
C SER A 63 11.45 -9.96 3.16
N ALA A 64 11.65 -9.35 4.33
CA ALA A 64 12.96 -8.83 4.68
C ALA A 64 13.98 -9.92 4.37
N VAL A 65 14.96 -9.54 3.55
CA VAL A 65 16.18 -10.26 3.18
C VAL A 65 16.45 -11.40 4.15
N GLU A 66 16.60 -12.61 3.59
CA GLU A 66 16.91 -13.84 4.30
C GLU A 66 17.76 -13.58 5.55
N ARG A 67 17.34 -14.15 6.70
CA ARG A 67 18.26 -14.40 7.80
C ARG A 67 19.29 -15.42 7.31
N GLY A 68 20.27 -14.95 6.56
CA GLY A 68 21.43 -15.70 6.14
C GLY A 68 22.37 -15.87 7.32
N LYS A 69 22.25 -17.05 7.95
CA LYS A 69 23.27 -17.84 8.66
C LYS A 69 23.97 -17.23 9.87
#